data_AF-A0A1W1VW99-F1
#
_entry.id   AF-A0A1W1VW99-F1
#
_cell.length_a   1.000
_cell.length_b   1.000
_cell.length_c   1.000
_cell.angle_alpha   90.00
_cell.angle_beta   90.00
_cell.angle_gamma   90.00
#
_symmetry.space_group_name_H-M   'P 1'
#
loop_
_entity.id
_entity.type
_entity.pdbx_description
1 polymer ?
#
loop_
_entity_poly.entity_id
_entity_poly.type
_entity_poly.pdbx_seq_one_letter_code
_entity_poly.pdbx_strand_id
1 'polypeptide(L)'
;MVDSRVVMFPLPERKPLTRVLDAFLDEREKTLSRRTAAKYGRLVSLWQRYLDHHGYCHLLPVEKVLWKRLRKAGTEITETFGAQLLVRSSVPFLGEYFLRKVGSDLELVEYAGTIVRKLARWLAQEGFVSSRAASLLWDVGNAARRQLVPAFLAQASINIQYDVWYEIPVYRARGELYEILPGILRFRVKNARVEVALPECVTEYCRPGWVFTLRLLPKEHTFGVVGCDNVNIFGWANTP
;
A
#
# COMPACT_ATOMS: atom_id res chain seq x y z
N MET A 1 6.58 19.23 46.62
CA MET A 1 6.10 19.20 45.22
C MET A 1 7.08 18.32 44.45
N VAL A 2 6.69 17.08 44.15
CA VAL A 2 7.54 16.14 43.42
C VAL A 2 7.34 16.43 41.93
N ASP A 3 8.39 16.95 41.30
CA ASP A 3 8.49 17.13 39.85
C ASP A 3 8.64 15.74 39.22
N SER A 4 7.54 15.18 38.72
CA SER A 4 7.51 13.86 38.09
C SER A 4 7.09 13.96 36.63
N ARG A 5 7.95 14.57 35.80
CA ARG A 5 7.96 14.29 34.36
C ARG A 5 8.62 12.93 34.10
N VAL A 6 8.02 11.86 34.61
CA VAL A 6 8.39 10.49 34.24
C VAL A 6 7.89 10.28 32.82
N VAL A 7 8.77 10.51 31.84
CA VAL A 7 8.51 10.06 30.47
C VAL A 7 8.73 8.55 30.46
N MET A 8 7.64 7.80 30.55
CA MET A 8 7.69 6.35 30.39
C MET A 8 8.28 6.03 29.02
N PHE A 9 9.43 5.35 29.01
CA PHE A 9 10.03 4.89 27.77
C PHE A 9 9.18 3.75 27.22
N PRO A 10 8.78 3.77 25.93
CA PRO A 10 7.99 2.68 25.37
C PRO A 10 8.82 1.40 25.41
N LEU A 11 8.17 0.31 25.77
CA LEU A 11 8.74 -1.03 25.72
C LEU A 11 8.29 -1.71 24.42
N PRO A 12 9.03 -2.73 23.95
CA PRO A 12 8.54 -3.62 22.89
C PRO A 12 7.16 -4.16 23.24
N GLU A 13 6.35 -4.41 22.21
CA GLU A 13 5.03 -4.96 22.39
C GLU A 13 5.10 -6.39 22.94
N ARG A 14 4.23 -6.72 23.90
CA ARG A 14 4.19 -8.06 24.50
C ARG A 14 3.83 -9.13 23.48
N LYS A 15 3.03 -8.77 22.48
CA LYS A 15 2.71 -9.61 21.32
C LYS A 15 3.16 -8.87 20.06
N PRO A 16 4.34 -9.18 19.53
CA PRO A 16 4.84 -8.52 18.33
C PRO A 16 3.98 -8.88 17.12
N LEU A 17 4.01 -8.03 16.11
CA LEU A 17 3.17 -8.15 14.94
C LEU A 17 3.35 -9.49 14.20
N THR A 18 4.56 -10.03 14.15
CA THR A 18 4.81 -11.39 13.61
C THR A 18 3.90 -12.43 14.26
N ARG A 19 3.88 -12.50 15.59
CA ARG A 19 3.04 -13.45 16.34
C ARG A 19 1.54 -13.20 16.15
N VAL A 20 1.14 -11.94 16.02
CA VAL A 20 -0.27 -11.59 15.75
C VAL A 20 -0.69 -12.08 14.37
N LEU A 21 0.17 -11.89 13.36
CA LEU A 21 -0.10 -12.31 11.99
C LEU A 21 -0.07 -13.83 11.83
N ASP A 22 0.85 -14.53 12.51
CA ASP A 22 0.89 -16.00 12.55
C ASP A 22 -0.42 -16.56 13.12
N ALA A 23 -0.87 -16.04 14.27
CA ALA A 23 -2.12 -16.47 14.89
C ALA A 23 -3.35 -16.21 13.99
N PHE A 24 -3.36 -15.09 13.25
CA PHE A 24 -4.40 -14.83 12.25
C PHE A 24 -4.38 -15.88 11.14
N LEU A 25 -3.21 -16.23 10.60
CA LEU A 25 -3.08 -17.21 9.53
C LEU A 25 -3.48 -18.61 10.00
N ASP A 26 -3.02 -19.03 11.18
CA ASP A 26 -3.35 -20.34 11.78
C ASP A 26 -4.87 -20.54 11.96
N GLU A 27 -5.59 -19.51 12.38
CA GLU A 27 -7.05 -19.57 12.50
C GLU A 27 -7.72 -19.69 11.13
N ARG A 28 -7.22 -18.96 10.12
CA ARG A 28 -7.79 -18.98 8.78
C ARG A 28 -7.52 -20.30 8.07
N GLU A 29 -6.36 -20.91 8.27
CA GLU A 29 -6.01 -22.22 7.70
C GLU A 29 -6.94 -23.35 8.16
N LYS A 30 -7.49 -23.28 9.38
CA LYS A 30 -8.48 -24.25 9.87
C LYS A 30 -9.81 -24.24 9.11
N THR A 31 -10.11 -23.16 8.40
CA THR A 31 -11.43 -22.93 7.78
C THR A 31 -11.38 -22.72 6.27
N LEU A 32 -10.23 -22.38 5.72
CA LEU A 32 -10.07 -22.05 4.30
C LEU A 32 -9.46 -23.21 3.52
N SER A 33 -9.79 -23.28 2.23
CA SER A 33 -9.07 -24.16 1.31
C SER A 33 -7.59 -23.76 1.22
N ARG A 34 -6.71 -24.74 0.97
CA ARG A 34 -5.26 -24.52 0.82
C ARG A 34 -4.90 -23.39 -0.14
N ARG A 35 -5.60 -23.29 -1.28
CA ARG A 35 -5.39 -22.22 -2.27
C ARG A 35 -5.72 -20.83 -1.69
N THR A 36 -6.80 -20.73 -0.92
CA THR A 36 -7.20 -19.45 -0.32
C THR A 36 -6.26 -19.07 0.82
N ALA A 37 -5.90 -20.03 1.68
CA ALA A 37 -4.91 -19.82 2.75
C ALA A 37 -3.57 -19.31 2.19
N ALA A 38 -3.08 -19.88 1.08
CA ALA A 38 -1.86 -19.43 0.43
C ALA A 38 -1.90 -17.95 0.02
N LYS A 39 -3.06 -17.43 -0.41
CA LYS A 39 -3.24 -16.00 -0.73
C LYS A 39 -3.13 -15.11 0.51
N TYR A 40 -3.68 -15.56 1.64
CA TYR A 40 -3.57 -14.86 2.92
C TYR A 40 -2.10 -14.77 3.34
N GLY A 41 -1.40 -15.91 3.33
CA GLY A 41 0.03 -15.97 3.61
C GLY A 41 0.83 -15.01 2.72
N ARG A 42 0.61 -15.04 1.40
CA ARG A 42 1.31 -14.13 0.46
C ARG A 42 1.09 -12.64 0.75
N LEU A 43 -0.16 -12.22 1.00
CA LEU A 43 -0.44 -10.82 1.33
C LEU A 43 0.23 -10.40 2.63
N VAL A 44 0.12 -11.26 3.66
CA VAL A 44 0.72 -11.02 4.98
C VAL A 44 2.24 -10.92 4.87
N SER A 45 2.89 -11.83 4.15
CA SER A 45 4.34 -11.78 3.93
C SER A 45 4.78 -10.56 3.10
N LEU A 46 3.97 -10.09 2.14
CA LEU A 46 4.24 -8.83 1.44
C LEU A 46 4.17 -7.63 2.39
N TRP A 47 3.20 -7.62 3.29
CA TRP A 47 3.02 -6.54 4.26
C TRP A 47 4.11 -6.54 5.33
N GLN A 48 4.52 -7.71 5.84
CA GLN A 48 5.66 -7.83 6.75
C GLN A 48 6.93 -7.27 6.11
N ARG A 49 7.27 -7.72 4.90
CA ARG A 49 8.42 -7.17 4.15
C ARG A 49 8.31 -5.67 3.91
N TYR A 50 7.11 -5.16 3.64
CA TYR A 50 6.90 -3.72 3.53
C TYR A 50 7.21 -3.00 4.84
N LEU A 51 6.75 -3.52 5.97
CA LEU A 51 7.00 -2.94 7.28
C LEU A 51 8.47 -3.04 7.67
N ASP A 52 9.15 -4.15 7.46
CA ASP A 52 10.57 -4.26 7.82
C ASP A 52 11.44 -3.22 7.08
N HIS A 53 11.09 -2.88 5.83
CA HIS A 53 11.80 -1.85 5.07
C HIS A 53 11.30 -0.41 5.30
N HIS A 54 9.99 -0.21 5.51
CA HIS A 54 9.34 1.12 5.48
C HIS A 54 8.53 1.45 6.74
N GLY A 55 8.42 0.51 7.68
CA GLY A 55 7.64 0.60 8.90
C GLY A 55 8.04 1.77 9.79
N TYR A 56 9.32 2.16 9.77
CA TYR A 56 9.84 3.31 10.51
C TYR A 56 9.09 4.62 10.18
N CYS A 57 8.61 4.77 8.94
CA CYS A 57 7.84 5.94 8.52
C CYS A 57 6.50 6.05 9.25
N HIS A 58 5.95 4.93 9.72
CA HIS A 58 4.64 4.84 10.37
C HIS A 58 4.71 4.89 11.89
N LEU A 59 5.91 4.93 12.47
CA LEU A 59 6.11 5.02 13.91
C LEU A 59 5.82 6.44 14.44
N LEU A 60 5.24 6.50 15.63
CA LEU A 60 5.11 7.71 16.43
C LEU A 60 6.50 8.23 16.83
N PRO A 61 6.65 9.53 17.15
CA PRO A 61 7.93 10.08 17.57
C PRO A 61 8.59 9.31 18.71
N VAL A 62 7.82 8.86 19.70
CA VAL A 62 8.33 8.08 20.84
C VAL A 62 8.78 6.68 20.44
N GLU A 63 8.02 6.01 19.56
CA GLU A 63 8.36 4.68 19.02
C GLU A 63 9.64 4.75 18.17
N LYS A 64 9.85 5.84 17.43
CA LYS A 64 11.09 6.06 16.65
C LYS A 64 12.34 6.09 17.55
N VAL A 65 12.23 6.59 18.78
CA VAL A 65 13.35 6.60 19.73
C VAL A 65 13.69 5.17 20.18
N LEU A 66 12.68 4.37 20.51
CA LEU A 66 12.86 2.95 20.84
C LEU A 66 13.45 2.18 19.67
N TRP A 67 12.88 2.36 18.47
CA TRP A 67 13.35 1.68 17.25
C TRP A 67 14.82 1.99 16.95
N LYS A 68 15.25 3.25 17.09
CA LYS A 68 16.66 3.62 16.90
C LYS A 68 17.62 2.87 17.83
N ARG A 69 17.16 2.46 19.02
CA ARG A 69 17.95 1.64 19.95
C ARG A 69 17.94 0.17 19.55
N LEU A 70 16.76 -0.39 19.29
CA LEU A 70 16.59 -1.83 19.01
C LEU A 70 17.12 -2.25 17.65
N ARG A 71 17.01 -1.41 16.62
CA ARG A 71 17.54 -1.71 15.29
C ARG A 71 19.05 -2.00 15.32
N LYS A 72 19.81 -1.37 16.22
CA LYS A 72 21.25 -1.64 16.38
C LYS A 72 21.53 -3.05 16.89
N ALA A 73 20.57 -3.68 17.56
CA ALA A 73 20.64 -5.06 18.02
C ALA A 73 20.16 -6.07 16.96
N GLY A 74 19.81 -5.62 15.75
CA GLY A 74 19.40 -6.49 14.64
C GLY A 74 17.95 -6.97 14.69
N THR A 75 17.12 -6.40 15.57
CA THR A 75 15.69 -6.74 15.65
C THR A 75 14.89 -6.07 14.53
N GLU A 76 13.94 -6.80 13.93
CA GLU A 76 13.06 -6.27 12.90
C GLU A 76 11.87 -5.48 13.48
N ILE A 77 11.27 -4.62 12.66
CA ILE A 77 10.19 -3.74 13.16
C ILE A 77 8.94 -4.54 13.51
N THR A 78 8.65 -5.59 12.72
CA THR A 78 7.52 -6.49 12.90
C THR A 78 7.68 -7.38 14.14
N GLU A 79 8.91 -7.54 14.63
CA GLU A 79 9.24 -8.23 15.88
C GLU A 79 9.21 -7.29 17.10
N THR A 80 9.11 -5.98 16.88
CA THR A 80 9.18 -4.96 17.94
C THR A 80 7.81 -4.37 18.26
N PHE A 81 7.03 -4.04 17.24
CA PHE A 81 5.76 -3.33 17.36
C PHE A 81 4.56 -4.23 17.03
N GLY A 82 3.38 -3.83 17.48
CA GLY A 82 2.16 -4.63 17.42
C GLY A 82 1.20 -4.22 16.29
N ALA A 83 -0.03 -4.71 16.39
CA ALA A 83 -1.06 -4.59 15.34
C ALA A 83 -1.43 -3.15 14.96
N GLN A 84 -1.20 -2.16 15.82
CA GLN A 84 -1.43 -0.74 15.50
C GLN A 84 -0.59 -0.26 14.31
N LEU A 85 0.53 -0.92 14.03
CA LEU A 85 1.36 -0.62 12.87
C LEU A 85 0.66 -0.99 11.55
N LEU A 86 -0.17 -2.04 11.53
CA LEU A 86 -0.96 -2.41 10.34
C LEU A 86 -1.95 -1.31 9.97
N VAL A 87 -2.64 -0.76 10.97
CA VAL A 87 -3.65 0.29 10.75
C VAL A 87 -3.01 1.52 10.11
N ARG A 88 -1.91 2.01 10.70
CA ARG A 88 -1.17 3.19 10.21
C ARG A 88 -0.52 2.98 8.84
N SER A 89 -0.08 1.76 8.56
CA SER A 89 0.65 1.44 7.33
C SER A 89 -0.24 0.96 6.18
N SER A 90 -1.53 0.72 6.43
CA SER A 90 -2.44 0.08 5.48
C SER A 90 -2.62 0.83 4.17
N VAL A 91 -2.78 2.16 4.24
CA VAL A 91 -2.97 2.96 3.04
C VAL A 91 -1.70 3.03 2.20
N PRO A 92 -0.53 3.36 2.75
CA PRO A 92 0.70 3.36 1.98
C PRO A 92 1.10 1.95 1.50
N PHE A 93 0.80 0.90 2.27
CA PHE A 93 1.04 -0.48 1.84
C PHE A 93 0.24 -0.80 0.57
N LEU A 94 -1.09 -0.64 0.60
CA LEU A 94 -1.94 -1.02 -0.53
C LEU A 94 -1.84 -0.04 -1.72
N GLY A 95 -1.60 1.24 -1.44
CA GLY A 95 -1.54 2.29 -2.45
C GLY A 95 -0.17 2.44 -3.12
N GLU A 96 0.92 2.33 -2.37
CA GLU A 96 2.26 2.64 -2.87
C GLU A 96 3.17 1.43 -3.02
N TYR A 97 2.92 0.34 -2.30
CA TYR A 97 3.82 -0.82 -2.30
C TYR A 97 3.20 -2.03 -3.01
N PHE A 98 1.94 -2.35 -2.71
CA PHE A 98 1.31 -3.60 -3.10
C PHE A 98 1.27 -3.79 -4.62
N LEU A 99 0.71 -2.84 -5.38
CA LEU A 99 0.63 -2.97 -6.84
C LEU A 99 2.00 -2.99 -7.54
N ARG A 100 3.03 -2.38 -6.93
CA ARG A 100 4.41 -2.44 -7.43
C ARG A 100 5.09 -3.79 -7.20
N LYS A 101 4.60 -4.59 -6.25
CA LYS A 101 5.27 -5.80 -5.75
C LYS A 101 4.47 -7.06 -5.94
N VAL A 102 3.18 -6.96 -6.25
CA VAL A 102 2.29 -8.08 -6.53
C VAL A 102 2.65 -8.80 -7.84
N GLY A 103 3.39 -8.14 -8.74
CA GLY A 103 3.74 -8.71 -10.04
C GLY A 103 2.49 -8.87 -10.90
N SER A 104 2.35 -10.00 -11.58
CA SER A 104 1.18 -10.29 -12.45
C SER A 104 0.07 -11.09 -11.75
N ASP A 105 0.07 -11.18 -10.41
CA ASP A 105 -0.85 -12.02 -9.63
C ASP A 105 -2.22 -11.34 -9.42
N LEU A 106 -3.07 -11.36 -10.46
CA LEU A 106 -4.42 -10.79 -10.43
C LEU A 106 -5.29 -11.40 -9.32
N GLU A 107 -5.15 -12.71 -9.05
CA GLU A 107 -5.92 -13.37 -8.00
C GLU A 107 -5.60 -12.81 -6.61
N LEU A 108 -4.34 -12.47 -6.34
CA LEU A 108 -3.97 -11.83 -5.08
C LEU A 108 -4.54 -10.41 -4.99
N VAL A 109 -4.56 -9.67 -6.11
CA VAL A 109 -5.17 -8.32 -6.19
C VAL A 109 -6.66 -8.36 -5.88
N GLU A 110 -7.41 -9.32 -6.44
CA GLU A 110 -8.84 -9.53 -6.18
C GLU A 110 -9.12 -9.80 -4.70
N TYR A 111 -8.27 -10.59 -4.05
CA TYR A 111 -8.47 -11.02 -2.66
C TYR A 111 -7.95 -10.02 -1.62
N ALA A 112 -7.04 -9.12 -1.98
CA ALA A 112 -6.34 -8.24 -1.04
C ALA A 112 -7.31 -7.47 -0.12
N GLY A 113 -8.31 -6.79 -0.68
CA GLY A 113 -9.29 -6.04 0.11
C GLY A 113 -10.14 -6.91 1.04
N THR A 114 -10.47 -8.14 0.61
CA THR A 114 -11.22 -9.10 1.43
C THR A 114 -10.39 -9.60 2.61
N ILE A 115 -9.10 -9.89 2.37
CA ILE A 115 -8.16 -10.31 3.42
C ILE A 115 -7.99 -9.20 4.45
N VAL A 116 -7.75 -7.96 4.01
CA VAL A 116 -7.59 -6.78 4.88
C VAL A 116 -8.82 -6.58 5.78
N ARG A 117 -10.04 -6.71 5.22
CA ARG A 117 -11.28 -6.62 6.00
C ARG A 117 -11.40 -7.73 7.05
N LYS A 118 -11.08 -8.95 6.69
CA LYS A 118 -11.13 -10.09 7.62
C LYS A 118 -10.08 -9.95 8.72
N LEU A 119 -8.89 -9.46 8.39
CA LEU A 119 -7.85 -9.12 9.35
C LEU A 119 -8.33 -8.01 10.31
N ALA A 120 -8.93 -6.94 9.78
CA ALA A 120 -9.47 -5.85 10.61
C ALA A 120 -10.50 -6.34 11.64
N ARG A 121 -11.46 -7.17 11.19
CA ARG A 121 -12.47 -7.76 12.08
C ARG A 121 -11.83 -8.65 13.14
N TRP A 122 -10.91 -9.52 12.73
CA TRP A 122 -10.24 -10.45 13.64
C TRP A 122 -9.40 -9.71 14.70
N LEU A 123 -8.63 -8.70 14.31
CA LEU A 123 -7.84 -7.89 15.24
C LEU A 123 -8.70 -7.19 16.30
N ALA A 124 -9.94 -6.78 15.95
CA ALA A 124 -10.87 -6.21 16.91
C ALA A 124 -11.44 -7.26 17.87
N GLN A 125 -11.79 -8.44 17.34
CA GLN A 125 -12.36 -9.55 18.13
C GLN A 125 -11.36 -10.06 19.18
N GLU A 126 -10.09 -10.17 18.80
CA GLU A 126 -9.01 -10.60 19.68
C GLU A 126 -8.45 -9.47 20.57
N GLY A 127 -8.97 -8.25 20.45
CA GLY A 127 -8.56 -7.10 21.26
C GLY A 127 -7.16 -6.56 20.93
N PHE A 128 -6.57 -6.90 19.79
CA PHE A 128 -5.27 -6.38 19.35
C PHE A 128 -5.33 -4.91 18.93
N VAL A 129 -6.48 -4.43 18.50
CA VAL A 129 -6.73 -3.02 18.16
C VAL A 129 -8.12 -2.60 18.66
N SER A 130 -8.30 -1.30 18.88
CA SER A 130 -9.62 -0.76 19.21
C SER A 130 -10.60 -0.89 18.04
N SER A 131 -11.91 -0.89 18.34
CA SER A 131 -12.96 -0.93 17.30
C SER A 131 -12.82 0.22 16.30
N ARG A 132 -12.40 1.40 16.74
CA ARG A 132 -12.11 2.55 15.86
C ARG A 132 -10.95 2.26 14.90
N ALA A 133 -9.85 1.72 15.41
CA ALA A 133 -8.69 1.38 14.59
C ALA A 133 -9.00 0.25 13.59
N ALA A 134 -9.80 -0.75 14.00
CA ALA A 134 -10.31 -1.78 13.12
C ALA A 134 -11.25 -1.22 12.04
N SER A 135 -12.11 -0.25 12.37
CA SER A 135 -12.98 0.41 11.37
C SER A 135 -12.16 1.10 10.29
N LEU A 136 -11.10 1.83 10.66
CA LEU A 136 -10.20 2.46 9.69
C LEU A 136 -9.58 1.42 8.74
N LEU A 137 -9.05 0.32 9.29
CA LEU A 137 -8.47 -0.75 8.48
C LEU A 137 -9.51 -1.45 7.58
N TRP A 138 -10.74 -1.59 8.08
CA TRP A 138 -11.86 -2.12 7.32
C TRP A 138 -12.24 -1.23 6.14
N ASP A 139 -12.26 0.08 6.33
CA ASP A 139 -12.55 1.06 5.27
C ASP A 139 -11.49 1.06 4.18
N VAL A 140 -10.21 0.94 4.57
CA VAL A 140 -9.10 0.72 3.64
C VAL A 140 -9.29 -0.57 2.85
N GLY A 141 -9.67 -1.67 3.51
CA GLY A 141 -10.00 -2.93 2.85
C GLY A 141 -11.20 -2.83 1.90
N ASN A 142 -12.21 -2.02 2.22
CA ASN A 142 -13.35 -1.76 1.31
C ASN A 142 -12.94 -0.96 0.08
N ALA A 143 -12.13 0.08 0.25
CA ALA A 143 -11.57 0.83 -0.86
C ALA A 143 -10.73 -0.08 -1.77
N ALA A 144 -9.85 -0.87 -1.17
CA ALA A 144 -9.00 -1.83 -1.87
C ALA A 144 -9.82 -2.86 -2.67
N ARG A 145 -10.83 -3.46 -2.05
CA ARG A 145 -11.72 -4.44 -2.71
C ARG A 145 -12.43 -3.86 -3.95
N ARG A 146 -12.77 -2.57 -3.92
CA ARG A 146 -13.48 -1.91 -5.02
C ARG A 146 -12.56 -1.42 -6.14
N GLN A 147 -11.33 -1.07 -5.81
CA GLN A 147 -10.49 -0.25 -6.68
C GLN A 147 -9.17 -0.89 -7.11
N LEU A 148 -8.64 -1.88 -6.38
CA LEU A 148 -7.34 -2.49 -6.72
C LEU A 148 -7.34 -3.23 -8.06
N VAL A 149 -8.41 -3.96 -8.39
CA VAL A 149 -8.49 -4.67 -9.68
C VAL A 149 -8.51 -3.67 -10.85
N PRO A 150 -9.40 -2.66 -10.89
CA PRO A 150 -9.33 -1.61 -11.90
C PRO A 150 -7.96 -0.91 -11.96
N ALA A 151 -7.36 -0.57 -10.82
CA ALA A 151 -6.04 0.07 -10.79
C ALA A 151 -4.93 -0.82 -11.37
N PHE A 152 -4.96 -2.11 -11.04
CA PHE A 152 -4.04 -3.11 -11.58
C PHE A 152 -4.21 -3.25 -13.10
N LEU A 153 -5.45 -3.33 -13.59
CA LEU A 153 -5.72 -3.42 -15.03
C LEU A 153 -5.28 -2.16 -15.77
N ALA A 154 -5.55 -0.96 -15.23
CA ALA A 154 -5.05 0.28 -15.80
C ALA A 154 -3.51 0.28 -15.91
N GLN A 155 -2.81 -0.11 -14.83
CA GLN A 155 -1.36 -0.19 -14.81
C GLN A 155 -0.83 -1.21 -15.83
N ALA A 156 -1.41 -2.42 -15.83
CA ALA A 156 -1.00 -3.51 -16.70
C ALA A 156 -1.23 -3.16 -18.17
N SER A 157 -2.37 -2.57 -18.53
CA SER A 157 -2.67 -2.17 -19.90
C SER A 157 -1.71 -1.09 -20.41
N ILE A 158 -1.35 -0.11 -19.57
CA ILE A 158 -0.32 0.89 -19.94
C ILE A 158 1.03 0.19 -20.18
N ASN A 159 1.44 -0.72 -19.32
CA ASN A 159 2.72 -1.41 -19.49
C ASN A 159 2.71 -2.35 -20.72
N ILE A 160 1.66 -3.15 -20.93
CA ILE A 160 1.56 -4.01 -22.11
C ILE A 160 1.72 -3.21 -23.42
N GLN A 161 1.17 -2.01 -23.47
CA GLN A 161 1.21 -1.19 -24.67
C GLN A 161 2.50 -0.42 -24.86
N TYR A 162 3.14 0.02 -23.78
CA TYR A 162 4.19 1.03 -23.85
C TYR A 162 5.50 0.64 -23.17
N ASP A 163 5.64 -0.57 -22.63
CA ASP A 163 6.82 -0.95 -21.83
C ASP A 163 8.08 -1.07 -22.70
N VAL A 164 8.76 0.06 -22.84
CA VAL A 164 10.09 0.15 -23.43
C VAL A 164 11.08 -0.32 -22.37
N TRP A 165 11.67 -1.50 -22.60
CA TRP A 165 12.71 -2.06 -21.73
C TRP A 165 14.07 -1.42 -22.07
N TYR A 166 14.64 -0.74 -21.07
CA TYR A 166 16.06 -0.46 -20.83
C TYR A 166 16.88 -0.15 -22.08
N GLU A 167 16.99 1.13 -22.49
CA GLU A 167 18.30 1.82 -22.49
C GLU A 167 18.19 3.36 -22.53
N ILE A 168 16.97 3.91 -22.50
CA ILE A 168 16.72 5.36 -22.66
C ILE A 168 16.38 6.00 -21.31
N PRO A 169 16.96 7.15 -20.94
CA PRO A 169 16.57 7.88 -19.74
C PRO A 169 15.10 8.30 -19.82
N VAL A 170 14.28 7.71 -18.95
CA VAL A 170 12.86 8.05 -18.78
C VAL A 170 12.67 9.02 -17.62
N TYR A 171 11.79 10.00 -17.80
CA TYR A 171 11.34 10.87 -16.73
C TYR A 171 10.23 10.17 -15.94
N ARG A 172 10.28 10.25 -14.62
CA ARG A 172 9.17 9.81 -13.77
C ARG A 172 8.33 11.01 -13.38
N ALA A 173 7.07 11.02 -13.80
CA ALA A 173 6.10 12.01 -13.38
C ALA A 173 5.09 11.35 -12.44
N ARG A 174 4.82 12.03 -11.33
CA ARG A 174 3.80 11.61 -10.38
C ARG A 174 2.68 12.64 -10.34
N GLY A 175 1.46 12.21 -10.61
CA GLY A 175 0.32 13.10 -10.81
C GLY A 175 -0.98 12.53 -10.30
N GLU A 176 -1.84 13.38 -9.75
CA GLU A 176 -3.22 13.01 -9.40
C GLU A 176 -4.12 13.20 -10.61
N LEU A 177 -4.83 12.14 -10.95
CA LEU A 177 -5.85 12.13 -11.99
C LEU A 177 -7.07 12.92 -11.51
N TYR A 178 -7.42 14.02 -12.16
CA TYR A 178 -8.58 14.82 -11.78
C TYR A 178 -9.73 14.75 -12.79
N GLU A 179 -9.46 14.35 -14.04
CA GLU A 179 -10.47 14.25 -15.08
C GLU A 179 -10.12 13.12 -16.07
N ILE A 180 -11.16 12.44 -16.57
CA ILE A 180 -11.07 11.32 -17.51
C ILE A 180 -12.00 11.63 -18.68
N LEU A 181 -11.44 11.62 -19.89
CA LEU A 181 -12.17 11.66 -21.15
C LEU A 181 -11.86 10.37 -21.92
N PRO A 182 -12.70 9.94 -22.89
CA PRO A 182 -12.37 8.83 -23.76
C PRO A 182 -10.99 9.02 -24.41
N GLY A 183 -10.05 8.14 -24.06
CA GLY A 183 -8.68 8.15 -24.57
C GLY A 183 -7.76 9.25 -24.03
N ILE A 184 -8.20 10.08 -23.07
CA ILE A 184 -7.38 11.15 -22.49
C ILE A 184 -7.51 11.16 -20.96
N LEU A 185 -6.36 11.14 -20.27
CA LEU A 185 -6.26 11.35 -18.83
C LEU A 185 -5.64 12.72 -18.52
N ARG A 186 -6.22 13.42 -17.54
CA ARG A 186 -5.79 14.74 -17.10
C ARG A 186 -5.26 14.71 -15.68
N PHE A 187 -3.98 15.05 -15.53
CA PHE A 187 -3.26 14.98 -14.27
C PHE A 187 -2.90 16.35 -13.71
N ARG A 188 -2.95 16.46 -12.39
CA ARG A 188 -2.33 17.53 -11.62
C ARG A 188 -0.95 17.06 -11.16
N VAL A 189 0.11 17.72 -11.66
CA VAL A 189 1.50 17.46 -11.30
C VAL A 189 2.07 18.73 -10.69
N LYS A 190 2.23 18.76 -9.36
CA LYS A 190 2.56 20.00 -8.62
C LYS A 190 1.59 21.13 -9.01
N ASN A 191 2.08 22.20 -9.63
CA ASN A 191 1.29 23.35 -10.06
C ASN A 191 0.92 23.31 -11.55
N ALA A 192 1.22 22.22 -12.26
CA ALA A 192 0.96 22.07 -13.69
C ALA A 192 -0.20 21.10 -13.95
N ARG A 193 -0.88 21.31 -15.09
CA ARG A 193 -1.84 20.38 -15.67
C ARG A 193 -1.17 19.65 -16.83
N VAL A 194 -1.24 18.33 -16.82
CA VAL A 194 -0.65 17.48 -17.85
C VAL A 194 -1.74 16.62 -18.46
N GLU A 195 -1.77 16.58 -19.78
CA GLU A 195 -2.65 15.70 -20.55
C GLU A 195 -1.87 14.52 -21.10
N VAL A 196 -2.49 13.35 -21.05
CA VAL A 196 -1.89 12.10 -21.48
C VAL A 196 -2.90 11.33 -22.32
N ALA A 197 -2.56 11.09 -23.58
CA ALA A 197 -3.36 10.24 -24.47
C ALA A 197 -3.04 8.76 -24.22
N LEU A 198 -4.07 7.94 -24.04
CA LEU A 198 -4.03 6.49 -23.85
C LEU A 198 -5.20 5.86 -24.61
N PRO A 199 -5.21 4.54 -24.89
CA PRO A 199 -6.42 3.94 -25.44
C PRO A 199 -7.60 4.02 -24.48
N GLU A 200 -8.79 4.02 -25.08
CA GLU A 200 -10.05 4.07 -24.32
C GLU A 200 -10.16 2.94 -23.29
N CYS A 201 -9.73 1.73 -23.65
CA CYS A 201 -9.73 0.57 -22.75
C CYS A 201 -8.90 0.78 -21.47
N VAL A 202 -7.89 1.66 -21.48
CA VAL A 202 -7.15 2.04 -20.27
C VAL A 202 -7.95 3.04 -19.44
N THR A 203 -8.53 4.04 -20.10
CA THR A 203 -9.27 5.12 -19.44
C THR A 203 -10.52 4.62 -18.72
N GLU A 204 -11.15 3.54 -19.19
CA GLU A 204 -12.32 2.89 -18.57
C GLU A 204 -12.04 2.33 -17.17
N TYR A 205 -10.80 1.90 -16.89
CA TYR A 205 -10.41 1.39 -15.59
C TYR A 205 -10.08 2.49 -14.58
N CYS A 206 -9.79 3.69 -15.06
CA CYS A 206 -9.25 4.78 -14.25
C CYS A 206 -10.35 5.48 -13.43
N ARG A 207 -9.98 6.07 -12.29
CA ARG A 207 -10.91 6.86 -11.44
C ARG A 207 -10.25 8.17 -10.99
N PRO A 208 -10.99 9.30 -10.94
CA PRO A 208 -10.47 10.53 -10.37
C PRO A 208 -10.02 10.35 -8.91
N GLY A 209 -9.01 11.12 -8.50
CA GLY A 209 -8.37 11.05 -7.19
C GLY A 209 -7.24 10.03 -7.09
N TRP A 210 -7.06 9.15 -8.09
CA TRP A 210 -5.91 8.24 -8.13
C TRP A 210 -4.62 8.98 -8.47
N VAL A 211 -3.50 8.51 -7.90
CA VAL A 211 -2.17 9.06 -8.21
C VAL A 211 -1.39 8.05 -9.05
N PHE A 212 -0.99 8.46 -10.24
CA PHE A 212 -0.18 7.65 -11.14
C PHE A 212 1.29 8.04 -11.01
N THR A 213 2.18 7.04 -11.05
CA THR A 213 3.61 7.24 -11.32
C THR A 213 3.89 6.76 -12.73
N LEU A 214 3.95 7.69 -13.68
CA LEU A 214 4.15 7.41 -15.11
C LEU A 214 5.63 7.51 -15.47
N ARG A 215 6.07 6.63 -16.38
CA ARG A 215 7.34 6.76 -17.09
C ARG A 215 7.09 7.50 -18.40
N LEU A 216 7.86 8.55 -18.64
CA LEU A 216 7.70 9.47 -19.76
C LEU A 216 9.00 9.57 -20.57
N LEU A 217 8.90 9.60 -21.88
CA LEU A 217 10.00 9.99 -22.78
C LEU A 217 9.78 11.40 -23.33
N PRO A 218 10.82 12.25 -23.38
CA PRO A 218 10.73 13.52 -24.06
C PRO A 218 10.52 13.30 -25.57
N LYS A 219 9.66 14.12 -26.15
CA LYS A 219 9.49 14.34 -27.59
C LYS A 219 9.74 15.84 -27.83
N GLU A 220 10.04 16.25 -29.08
CA GLU A 220 10.50 17.60 -29.43
C GLU A 220 9.82 18.73 -28.63
N HIS A 221 8.50 18.65 -28.43
CA HIS A 221 7.74 19.61 -27.63
C HIS A 221 6.75 19.00 -26.61
N THR A 222 6.79 17.68 -26.39
CA THR A 222 5.81 16.97 -25.52
C THR A 222 6.45 15.81 -24.77
N PHE A 223 5.68 15.10 -23.93
CA PHE A 223 6.11 13.84 -23.32
C PHE A 223 5.22 12.70 -23.80
N GLY A 224 5.82 11.58 -24.20
CA GLY A 224 5.11 10.34 -24.48
C GLY A 224 5.13 9.41 -23.27
N VAL A 225 4.02 8.75 -22.96
CA VAL A 225 4.00 7.70 -21.94
C VAL A 225 4.71 6.45 -22.47
N VAL A 226 5.59 5.89 -21.64
CA VAL A 226 6.34 4.65 -21.90
C VAL A 226 6.19 3.62 -20.79
N GLY A 227 5.19 3.81 -19.92
CA GLY A 227 4.89 2.87 -18.85
C GLY A 227 4.29 3.51 -17.60
N CYS A 228 3.88 2.66 -16.68
CA CYS A 228 3.29 3.03 -15.39
C CYS A 228 3.94 2.21 -14.27
N ASP A 229 4.70 2.89 -13.41
CA ASP A 229 5.38 2.29 -12.26
C ASP A 229 4.41 1.97 -11.12
N ASN A 230 3.36 2.79 -10.91
CA ASN A 230 2.37 2.58 -9.86
C ASN A 230 1.05 3.33 -10.12
N VAL A 231 -0.05 2.80 -9.56
CA VAL A 231 -1.36 3.46 -9.47
C VAL A 231 -1.83 3.43 -8.01
N ASN A 232 -1.73 4.55 -7.31
CA ASN A 232 -2.21 4.68 -5.94
C ASN A 232 -3.68 5.10 -5.90
N ILE A 233 -4.54 4.18 -5.43
CA ILE A 233 -5.99 4.36 -5.34
C ILE A 233 -6.45 5.28 -4.19
N PHE A 234 -5.53 5.74 -3.33
CA PHE A 234 -5.82 6.52 -2.13
C PHE A 234 -5.36 7.99 -2.22
N GLY A 235 -4.93 8.43 -3.41
CA GLY A 235 -4.53 9.81 -3.67
C GLY A 235 -3.26 10.27 -2.95
N TRP A 236 -3.01 11.58 -2.99
CA TRP A 236 -1.82 12.20 -2.37
C TRP A 236 -1.83 12.17 -0.84
N ALA A 237 -3.02 12.13 -0.23
CA ALA A 237 -3.23 12.26 1.21
C ALA A 237 -2.49 11.21 2.06
N ASN A 238 -1.92 10.19 1.42
CA ASN A 238 -1.31 9.03 2.08
C ASN A 238 0.09 8.69 1.58
N THR A 239 0.80 9.64 0.96
CA THR A 239 2.23 9.45 0.67
C THR A 239 3.08 10.21 1.67
N PRO A 240 4.05 9.55 2.33
CA PRO A 240 5.04 10.24 3.16
C PRO A 240 5.91 11.21 2.36
#